data_AF-A0A0S3SM35-F1
#
_entry.id   AF-A0A0S3SM35-F1
#
_cell.length_a   1.000
_cell.length_b   1.000
_cell.length_c   1.000
_cell.angle_alpha   90.00
_cell.angle_beta   90.00
_cell.angle_gamma   90.00
#
_symmetry.space_group_name_H-M   'P 1'
#
loop_
_entity.id
_entity.type
_entity.pdbx_description
1 polymer ?
#
loop_
_entity_poly.entity_id
_entity_poly.type
_entity_poly.pdbx_seq_one_letter_code
_entity_poly.pdbx_strand_id
1 'polypeptide(L)'
;MSGVTVALMKNYNGGYVILQCLKVFPLEHKNAILDVVAQNCRDIAVNKNGCCNIQKIIHHDDVPAFYALIENLISNAEDLAKDQYGNYVLQFLVKKKMLEVNA
;
A
#
# COMPACT_ATOMS: atom_id res chain seq x y z
N MET A 1 0.92 -7.70 -16.36
CA MET A 1 0.60 -7.84 -14.93
C MET A 1 0.40 -6.50 -14.22
N SER A 2 1.22 -5.47 -14.47
CA SER A 2 1.19 -4.20 -13.72
C SER A 2 -0.19 -3.50 -13.66
N GLY A 3 -0.86 -3.30 -14.79
CA GLY A 3 -2.16 -2.61 -14.82
C GLY A 3 -3.29 -3.32 -14.07
N VAL A 4 -3.26 -4.65 -14.01
CA VAL A 4 -4.30 -5.45 -13.35
C VAL A 4 -4.20 -5.32 -11.83
N THR A 5 -2.99 -5.35 -11.28
CA THR A 5 -2.77 -5.19 -9.83
C THR A 5 -3.32 -3.85 -9.33
N VAL A 6 -3.02 -2.74 -10.03
CA VAL A 6 -3.53 -1.41 -9.65
C VAL A 6 -5.06 -1.36 -9.71
N ALA A 7 -5.66 -1.91 -10.77
CA ALA A 7 -7.12 -1.95 -10.92
C ALA A 7 -7.79 -2.77 -9.79
N LEU A 8 -7.20 -3.91 -9.41
CA LEU A 8 -7.69 -4.74 -8.31
C LEU A 8 -7.54 -4.03 -6.97
N MET A 9 -6.42 -3.35 -6.72
CA MET A 9 -6.19 -2.60 -5.48
C MET A 9 -7.21 -1.47 -5.27
N LYS A 10 -7.71 -0.85 -6.35
CA LYS A 10 -8.75 0.19 -6.31
C LYS A 10 -10.18 -0.35 -6.34
N ASN A 11 -10.36 -1.65 -6.50
CA ASN A 11 -11.65 -2.30 -6.51
C ASN A 11 -12.09 -2.72 -5.09
N TYR A 12 -13.39 -2.64 -4.81
CA TYR A 12 -13.97 -3.02 -3.51
C TYR A 12 -13.67 -4.47 -3.13
N ASN A 13 -13.78 -5.40 -4.08
CA ASN A 13 -13.50 -6.83 -3.88
C ASN A 13 -12.09 -7.22 -4.32
N GLY A 14 -11.54 -6.55 -5.33
CA GLY A 14 -10.25 -6.89 -5.93
C GLY A 14 -9.09 -6.84 -4.93
N GLY A 15 -9.12 -5.91 -3.98
CA GLY A 15 -8.12 -5.83 -2.91
C GLY A 15 -8.06 -7.10 -2.05
N TYR A 16 -9.21 -7.77 -1.84
CA TYR A 16 -9.22 -9.05 -1.13
C TYR A 16 -8.46 -10.14 -1.91
N VAL A 17 -8.60 -10.17 -3.24
CA VAL A 17 -7.86 -11.12 -4.08
C VAL A 17 -6.36 -10.90 -3.95
N ILE A 18 -5.90 -9.63 -4.01
CA ILE A 18 -4.48 -9.31 -3.81
C ILE A 18 -4.00 -9.78 -2.44
N LEU A 19 -4.76 -9.55 -1.37
CA LEU A 19 -4.41 -10.02 -0.03
C LEU A 19 -4.33 -11.56 0.04
N GLN A 20 -5.20 -12.30 -0.64
CA GLN A 20 -5.10 -13.76 -0.68
C GLN A 20 -3.87 -14.22 -1.45
N CYS A 21 -3.55 -13.58 -2.59
CA CYS A 21 -2.31 -13.84 -3.32
C CYS A 21 -1.08 -13.62 -2.41
N LEU A 22 -1.02 -12.51 -1.68
CA LEU A 22 0.07 -12.23 -0.76
C LEU A 22 0.15 -13.22 0.40
N LYS A 23 -0.94 -13.88 0.80
CA LYS A 23 -0.91 -14.94 1.81
C LYS A 23 -0.35 -16.25 1.28
N VAL A 24 -0.77 -16.68 0.09
CA VAL A 24 -0.57 -18.07 -0.37
C VAL A 24 0.47 -18.24 -1.48
N PHE A 25 0.85 -17.17 -2.19
CA PHE A 25 1.80 -17.29 -3.30
C PHE A 25 3.25 -17.46 -2.84
N PRO A 26 4.11 -18.04 -3.68
CA PRO A 26 5.56 -18.03 -3.45
C PRO A 26 6.13 -16.61 -3.39
N LEU A 27 7.25 -16.44 -2.67
CA LEU A 27 7.89 -15.14 -2.41
C LEU A 27 8.14 -14.31 -3.68
N GLU A 28 8.60 -14.93 -4.76
CA GLU A 28 8.84 -14.28 -6.05
C GLU A 28 7.60 -13.55 -6.59
N HIS A 29 6.44 -14.20 -6.50
CA HIS A 29 5.18 -13.63 -6.97
C HIS A 29 4.63 -12.57 -6.01
N LYS A 30 4.86 -12.73 -4.70
CA LYS A 30 4.54 -11.70 -3.71
C LYS A 30 5.33 -10.42 -4.00
N ASN A 31 6.64 -10.55 -4.23
CA ASN A 31 7.51 -9.42 -4.57
C ASN A 31 7.05 -8.72 -5.85
N ALA A 32 6.75 -9.47 -6.92
CA ALA A 32 6.25 -8.89 -8.16
C ALA A 32 4.94 -8.09 -7.98
N ILE A 33 4.04 -8.55 -7.09
CA ILE A 33 2.81 -7.82 -6.74
C ILE A 33 3.16 -6.56 -5.93
N LEU A 34 3.98 -6.70 -4.89
CA LEU A 34 4.35 -5.60 -3.99
C LEU A 34 5.13 -4.50 -4.72
N ASP A 35 6.00 -4.84 -5.66
CA ASP A 35 6.74 -3.88 -6.48
C ASP A 35 5.78 -3.00 -7.29
N VAL A 36 4.76 -3.60 -7.90
CA VAL A 36 3.73 -2.84 -8.63
C VAL A 36 2.94 -1.94 -7.67
N VAL A 37 2.59 -2.43 -6.49
CA VAL A 37 1.88 -1.63 -5.47
C VAL A 37 2.75 -0.47 -5.00
N ALA A 38 4.04 -0.70 -4.74
CA ALA A 38 4.99 0.33 -4.30
C ALA A 38 5.20 1.40 -5.37
N GLN A 39 5.38 1.02 -6.65
CA GLN A 39 5.55 1.96 -7.76
C GLN A 39 4.32 2.84 -8.01
N ASN A 40 3.13 2.37 -7.61
CA ASN A 40 1.85 3.05 -7.84
C ASN A 40 1.17 3.49 -6.52
N CYS A 41 1.90 3.51 -5.41
CA CYS A 41 1.31 3.61 -4.08
C CYS A 41 0.55 4.92 -3.86
N ARG A 42 1.04 6.04 -4.43
CA ARG A 42 0.35 7.34 -4.37
C ARG A 42 -1.03 7.27 -5.02
N ASP A 43 -1.08 6.78 -6.26
CA ASP A 43 -2.31 6.67 -7.05
C ASP A 43 -3.33 5.71 -6.40
N ILE A 44 -2.84 4.64 -5.75
CA ILE A 44 -3.68 3.72 -5.00
C ILE A 44 -4.15 4.35 -3.67
N ALA A 45 -3.27 5.05 -2.94
CA ALA A 45 -3.55 5.63 -1.63
C ALA A 45 -4.60 6.75 -1.66
N VAL A 46 -4.68 7.52 -2.75
CA VAL A 46 -5.70 8.57 -2.94
C VAL A 46 -7.04 8.04 -3.46
N ASN A 47 -7.24 6.71 -3.44
CA ASN A 47 -8.50 6.07 -3.81
C ASN A 47 -9.23 5.53 -2.57
N LYS A 48 -10.57 5.69 -2.53
CA LYS A 48 -11.44 5.24 -1.45
C LYS A 48 -11.22 3.78 -1.02
N ASN A 49 -11.06 2.85 -1.97
CA ASN A 49 -10.82 1.45 -1.65
C ASN A 49 -9.32 1.18 -1.50
N GLY A 50 -8.51 1.82 -2.34
CA GLY A 50 -7.07 1.64 -2.38
C GLY A 50 -6.37 2.00 -1.07
N CYS A 51 -6.78 3.07 -0.38
CA CYS A 51 -6.20 3.47 0.91
C CYS A 51 -6.37 2.37 1.98
N CYS A 52 -7.57 1.80 2.09
CA CYS A 52 -7.88 0.71 3.00
C CYS A 52 -7.12 -0.57 2.64
N ASN A 53 -6.98 -0.86 1.34
CA ASN A 53 -6.27 -2.04 0.87
C ASN A 53 -4.77 -1.94 1.09
N ILE A 54 -4.16 -0.76 0.91
CA ILE A 54 -2.77 -0.51 1.33
C ILE A 54 -2.63 -0.83 2.81
N GLN A 55 -3.42 -0.21 3.69
CA GLN A 55 -3.32 -0.44 5.14
C GLN A 55 -3.43 -1.92 5.54
N LYS A 56 -4.28 -2.70 4.84
CA LYS A 56 -4.38 -4.16 5.06
C LYS A 56 -3.11 -4.91 4.68
N ILE A 57 -2.47 -4.54 3.57
CA ILE A 57 -1.17 -5.11 3.16
C ILE A 57 -0.13 -4.79 4.24
N ILE A 58 -0.05 -3.52 4.67
CA ILE A 58 0.87 -3.08 5.75
C ILE A 58 0.65 -3.82 7.06
N HIS A 59 -0.58 -4.24 7.34
CA HIS A 59 -0.87 -4.96 8.56
C HIS A 59 -0.36 -6.40 8.56
N HIS A 60 -0.23 -7.04 7.40
CA HIS A 60 -0.14 -8.51 7.29
C HIS A 60 1.20 -9.05 6.80
N ASP A 61 2.02 -8.26 6.11
CA ASP A 61 3.26 -8.75 5.50
C ASP A 61 4.49 -8.00 6.02
N ASP A 62 5.59 -8.75 6.19
CA ASP A 62 6.90 -8.26 6.64
C ASP A 62 8.01 -8.76 5.69
N VAL A 63 7.80 -8.51 4.40
CA VAL A 63 8.71 -8.93 3.32
C VAL A 63 9.55 -7.72 2.89
N PRO A 64 10.82 -7.86 2.44
CA PRO A 64 11.65 -6.71 2.07
C PRO A 64 11.01 -5.70 1.09
N ALA A 65 10.20 -6.17 0.12
CA ALA A 65 9.47 -5.31 -0.81
C ALA A 65 8.46 -4.36 -0.12
N PHE A 66 8.11 -4.67 1.13
CA PHE A 66 7.26 -3.86 1.98
C PHE A 66 7.92 -2.53 2.38
N TYR A 67 9.24 -2.52 2.63
CA TYR A 67 9.97 -1.30 2.93
C TYR A 67 9.92 -0.29 1.78
N ALA A 68 10.06 -0.76 0.54
CA ALA A 68 9.96 0.10 -0.65
C ALA A 68 8.56 0.75 -0.76
N LEU A 69 7.49 0.03 -0.39
CA LEU A 69 6.15 0.61 -0.31
C LEU A 69 6.07 1.72 0.75
N ILE A 70 6.63 1.49 1.94
CA ILE A 70 6.65 2.50 3.01
C ILE A 70 7.44 3.74 2.59
N GLU A 71 8.65 3.56 2.06
CA GLU A 71 9.49 4.66 1.59
C GLU A 71 8.78 5.51 0.54
N ASN A 72 8.14 4.88 -0.45
CA ASN A 72 7.38 5.61 -1.48
C ASN A 72 6.13 6.31 -0.90
N LEU A 73 5.49 5.77 0.13
CA LEU A 73 4.39 6.48 0.80
C LEU A 73 4.91 7.71 1.54
N ILE A 74 6.06 7.58 2.22
CA ILE A 74 6.70 8.68 2.96
C ILE A 74 7.19 9.77 1.99
N SER A 75 7.77 9.38 0.85
CA SER A 75 8.22 10.34 -0.17
C SER A 75 7.05 11.17 -0.76
N ASN A 76 5.82 10.68 -0.64
CA ASN A 76 4.59 11.35 -1.08
C ASN A 76 3.78 11.92 0.10
N ALA A 77 4.36 12.02 1.31
CA ALA A 77 3.61 12.35 2.51
C ALA A 77 2.92 13.71 2.46
N GLU A 78 3.51 14.73 1.84
CA GLU A 78 2.89 16.05 1.73
C GLU A 78 1.56 16.00 0.94
N ASP A 79 1.56 15.33 -0.20
CA ASP A 79 0.37 15.15 -1.03
C ASP A 79 -0.68 14.30 -0.31
N LEU A 80 -0.24 13.17 0.26
CA LEU A 80 -1.13 12.24 0.94
C LEU A 80 -1.77 12.87 2.19
N ALA A 81 -1.06 13.73 2.91
CA ALA A 81 -1.59 14.42 4.09
C ALA A 81 -2.76 15.36 3.73
N LYS A 82 -2.76 15.93 2.52
CA LYS A 82 -3.81 16.85 2.02
C LYS A 82 -4.97 16.13 1.35
N ASP A 83 -4.77 14.88 0.92
CA ASP A 83 -5.81 14.09 0.25
C ASP A 83 -6.85 13.52 1.24
N GLN A 84 -8.11 13.44 0.81
CA GLN A 84 -9.24 12.97 1.62
C GLN A 84 -9.16 11.50 2.04
N TYR A 85 -8.38 10.67 1.34
CA TYR A 85 -8.17 9.25 1.66
C TYR A 85 -6.71 8.97 2.06
N GLY A 86 -5.75 9.60 1.40
CA GLY A 86 -4.32 9.43 1.63
C GLY A 86 -3.91 9.72 3.08
N ASN A 87 -4.56 10.69 3.73
CA ASN A 87 -4.21 11.09 5.09
C ASN A 87 -4.36 9.93 6.10
N TYR A 88 -5.33 9.03 5.87
CA TYR A 88 -5.53 7.86 6.72
C TYR A 88 -4.39 6.85 6.59
N VAL A 89 -3.76 6.75 5.42
CA VAL A 89 -2.59 5.87 5.22
C VAL A 89 -1.43 6.38 6.06
N LEU A 90 -1.14 7.69 6.05
CA LEU A 90 -0.07 8.27 6.87
C LEU A 90 -0.34 8.13 8.37
N GLN A 91 -1.57 8.40 8.82
CA GLN A 91 -1.96 8.19 10.21
C GLN A 91 -1.75 6.72 10.64
N PHE A 92 -2.01 5.78 9.74
CA PHE A 92 -1.75 4.37 9.98
C PHE A 92 -0.25 4.07 10.14
N LEU A 93 0.60 4.65 9.29
CA LEU A 93 2.07 4.51 9.41
C LEU A 93 2.60 5.06 10.74
N VAL A 94 2.13 6.25 11.14
CA VAL A 94 2.49 6.85 12.43
C VAL A 94 2.05 5.95 13.59
N LYS A 95 0.81 5.44 13.54
CA LYS A 95 0.29 4.51 14.57
C LYS A 95 1.11 3.21 14.66
N LYS A 96 1.65 2.74 13.54
CA LYS A 96 2.54 1.58 13.45
C LYS A 96 4.01 1.90 13.77
N LYS A 97 4.35 3.16 14.06
CA LYS A 97 5.72 3.66 14.27
C LYS A 97 6.65 3.40 13.07
N MET A 98 6.07 3.41 11.86
CA MET A 98 6.80 3.26 10.59
C MET A 98 7.14 4.62 9.96
N LEU A 99 6.61 5.71 10.53
CA LEU A 99 6.93 7.08 10.17
C LEU A 99 7.19 7.86 11.46
N GLU A 100 8.37 8.47 11.56
CA GLU A 100 8.69 9.41 12.63
C GLU A 100 8.26 10.80 12.19
N VAL A 101 7.33 11.40 12.95
CA VAL A 101 6.94 12.80 12.76
C VAL A 101 7.86 13.63 13.64
N ASN A 102 8.83 14.31 13.02
CA ASN A 102 9.61 15.33 13.70
C ASN A 102 8.67 16.51 13.99
N ALA A 103 8.33 16.70 15.26
CA ALA A 103 7.58 17.85 15.76
C ALA A 103 8.49 19.06 15.94
#